data_AF-A0A165FHS7-F1
#
_entry.id   AF-A0A165FHS7-F1
#
_cell.length_a   1.000
_cell.length_b   1.000
_cell.length_c   1.000
_cell.angle_alpha   90.00
_cell.angle_beta   90.00
_cell.angle_gamma   90.00
#
_symmetry.space_group_name_H-M   'P 1'
#
loop_
_entity.id
_entity.type
_entity.pdbx_description
1 polymer ?
#
loop_
_entity_poly.entity_id
_entity_poly.type
_entity_poly.pdbx_seq_one_letter_code
_entity_poly.pdbx_strand_id
1 'polypeptide(L)'
;VEDTIFKLHAAVLKSASTVFSDMFALPASVENMECSVDGLNEDKPIILCQVAAQDFSYLCDFLYLHKTWISPPYDVRFLIAVLELSQKWEITSGEQWATHFIKTIADTIKPALRLRLACVYNFPEWVRPAFMLLMFR
;
A
#
# COMPACT_ATOMS: atom_id res chain seq x y z
N VAL A 1 9.84 5.92 7.66
CA VAL A 1 8.85 6.41 6.66
C VAL A 1 8.48 7.81 7.08
N GLU A 2 8.71 8.85 6.26
CA GLU A 2 8.41 10.25 6.61
C GLU A 2 8.73 10.59 8.08
N ASP A 3 10.02 10.58 8.42
CA ASP A 3 10.55 10.86 9.77
C ASP A 3 9.94 10.02 10.93
N THR A 4 9.24 8.94 10.59
CA THR A 4 8.54 8.06 11.54
C THR A 4 9.12 6.65 11.50
N ILE A 5 9.36 6.07 12.67
CA ILE A 5 9.85 4.69 12.85
C ILE A 5 8.67 3.75 13.08
N PHE A 6 8.57 2.72 12.22
CA PHE A 6 7.58 1.65 12.33
C PHE A 6 8.27 0.37 12.80
N LYS A 7 7.83 -0.18 13.93
CA LYS A 7 8.35 -1.42 14.51
C LYS A 7 7.46 -2.58 14.08
N LEU A 8 7.90 -3.34 13.08
CA LEU A 8 7.12 -4.42 12.46
C LEU A 8 7.86 -5.74 12.50
N HIS A 9 7.11 -6.83 12.43
CA HIS A 9 7.68 -8.17 12.23
C HIS A 9 8.10 -8.33 10.77
N ALA A 10 9.40 -8.55 10.53
CA ALA A 10 9.91 -8.78 9.17
C ALA A 10 9.18 -9.94 8.46
N ALA A 11 8.79 -10.99 9.21
CA ALA A 11 8.03 -12.12 8.69
C ALA A 11 6.72 -11.71 8.00
N VAL A 12 6.01 -10.68 8.52
CA VAL A 12 4.77 -10.20 7.92
C VAL A 12 5.05 -9.58 6.55
N LEU A 13 6.07 -8.72 6.44
CA LEU A 13 6.47 -8.11 5.17
C LEU A 13 6.98 -9.15 4.16
N LYS A 14 7.84 -10.08 4.58
CA LYS A 14 8.35 -11.19 3.73
C LYS A 14 7.22 -12.06 3.18
N SER A 15 6.24 -12.37 4.02
CA SER A 15 5.11 -13.21 3.61
C SER A 15 4.17 -12.52 2.61
N ALA A 16 4.14 -11.19 2.64
CA ALA A 16 3.23 -10.40 1.83
C ALA A 16 3.83 -9.93 0.49
N SER A 17 5.16 -9.84 0.39
CA SER A 17 5.87 -9.19 -0.71
C SER A 17 7.17 -9.91 -1.05
N THR A 18 7.31 -10.27 -2.33
CA THR A 18 8.56 -10.73 -2.95
C THR A 18 9.66 -9.69 -2.83
N VAL A 19 9.33 -8.42 -3.10
CA VAL A 19 10.26 -7.28 -2.98
C VAL A 19 10.89 -7.22 -1.58
N PHE A 20 10.07 -7.28 -0.53
CA PHE A 20 10.60 -7.31 0.84
C PHE A 20 11.32 -8.62 1.15
N SER A 21 10.80 -9.77 0.71
CA SER A 21 11.48 -11.06 0.89
C SER A 21 12.91 -11.04 0.35
N ASP A 22 13.08 -10.58 -0.88
CA ASP A 22 14.37 -10.48 -1.56
C ASP A 22 15.26 -9.45 -0.87
N MET A 23 14.72 -8.27 -0.52
CA MET A 23 15.45 -7.23 0.21
C MET A 23 16.07 -7.76 1.51
N PHE A 24 15.32 -8.56 2.29
CA PHE A 24 15.82 -9.16 3.52
C PHE A 24 16.73 -10.38 3.31
N ALA A 25 16.80 -10.94 2.10
CA ALA A 25 17.65 -12.08 1.76
C ALA A 25 19.02 -11.66 1.23
N LEU A 26 19.18 -10.39 0.83
CA LEU A 26 20.46 -9.86 0.36
C LEU A 26 21.49 -9.91 1.49
N PRO A 27 22.67 -10.52 1.26
CA PRO A 27 23.75 -10.51 2.23
C PRO A 27 24.27 -9.08 2.44
N ALA A 28 24.62 -8.76 3.68
CA ALA A 28 25.42 -7.56 3.96
C ALA A 28 26.71 -7.64 3.12
N SER A 29 27.01 -6.58 2.36
CA SER A 29 28.19 -6.55 1.51
C SER A 29 29.46 -6.79 2.33
N VAL A 30 30.27 -7.74 1.87
CA VAL A 30 31.43 -8.30 2.60
C VAL A 30 32.59 -7.30 2.73
N GLU A 31 32.54 -6.17 2.00
CA GLU A 31 33.63 -5.17 2.00
C GLU A 31 33.58 -4.20 3.18
N ASN A 32 32.48 -4.14 3.93
CA ASN A 32 32.35 -3.25 5.08
C ASN A 32 31.88 -4.05 6.30
N MET A 33 32.81 -4.40 7.19
CA MET A 33 32.56 -5.14 8.43
C MET A 33 31.70 -4.36 9.46
N GLU A 34 31.19 -3.18 9.09
CA GLU A 34 30.21 -2.35 9.83
C GLU A 34 28.80 -2.34 9.18
N CYS A 35 28.60 -3.04 8.04
CA CYS A 35 27.31 -3.15 7.36
C CYS A 35 26.41 -4.19 8.06
N SER A 36 25.92 -3.86 9.25
CA SER A 36 24.72 -4.53 9.77
C SER A 36 23.56 -4.38 8.78
N VAL A 37 22.83 -5.46 8.54
CA VAL A 37 21.66 -5.54 7.65
C VAL A 37 20.64 -4.44 7.98
N ASP A 38 20.14 -3.73 6.96
CA ASP A 38 19.08 -2.72 7.11
C ASP A 38 17.84 -3.32 7.80
N GLY A 39 17.27 -2.56 8.74
CA GLY A 39 16.07 -2.97 9.47
C GLY A 39 16.31 -3.87 10.68
N LEU A 40 17.57 -4.02 11.13
CA LEU A 40 17.90 -4.79 12.34
C LEU A 40 17.49 -4.09 13.64
N ASN A 41 17.64 -2.78 13.70
CA ASN A 41 17.35 -1.96 14.89
C ASN A 41 16.94 -0.53 14.51
N GLU A 42 16.62 0.29 15.51
CA GLU A 42 16.21 1.69 15.32
C GLU A 42 17.33 2.59 14.79
N ASP A 43 18.59 2.23 15.04
CA ASP A 43 19.74 3.00 14.57
C ASP A 43 20.00 2.80 13.08
N LYS A 44 19.52 1.68 12.51
CA LYS A 44 19.62 1.35 11.08
C LYS A 44 18.29 0.79 10.55
N PRO A 45 17.26 1.65 10.45
CA PRO A 45 15.96 1.24 9.94
C PRO A 45 15.98 1.11 8.41
N ILE A 46 14.99 0.40 7.86
CA ILE A 46 14.73 0.44 6.43
C ILE A 46 14.15 1.81 6.06
N ILE A 47 14.85 2.54 5.19
CA ILE A 47 14.41 3.86 4.71
C ILE A 47 13.51 3.69 3.49
N LEU A 48 12.22 3.94 3.66
CA LEU A 48 11.26 4.00 2.55
C LEU A 48 11.05 5.46 2.13
N CYS A 49 11.65 5.82 1.00
CA CYS A 49 11.53 7.15 0.41
C CYS A 49 10.17 7.32 -0.30
N GLN A 50 9.66 8.56 -0.31
CA GLN A 50 8.43 8.94 -1.01
C GLN A 50 7.21 8.11 -0.61
N VAL A 51 7.06 7.88 0.70
CA VAL A 51 5.90 7.23 1.30
C VAL A 51 5.51 8.08 2.50
N ALA A 52 4.27 8.55 2.53
CA ALA A 52 3.72 9.24 3.68
C ALA A 52 3.53 8.25 4.84
N ALA A 53 3.82 8.67 6.07
CA ALA A 53 3.69 7.82 7.26
C ALA A 53 2.25 7.31 7.42
N GLN A 54 1.25 8.14 7.11
CA GLN A 54 -0.16 7.77 7.19
C GLN A 54 -0.55 6.68 6.17
N ASP A 55 -0.05 6.76 4.94
CA ASP A 55 -0.36 5.75 3.93
C ASP A 55 0.32 4.42 4.28
N PHE A 56 1.53 4.49 4.83
CA PHE A 56 2.22 3.29 5.32
C PHE A 56 1.54 2.68 6.55
N SER A 57 0.98 3.49 7.46
CA SER A 57 0.22 2.97 8.59
C SER A 57 -1.03 2.23 8.11
N TYR A 58 -1.71 2.72 7.06
CA TYR A 58 -2.82 2.00 6.44
C TYR A 58 -2.40 0.66 5.84
N LEU A 59 -1.26 0.60 5.14
CA LEU A 59 -0.74 -0.69 4.69
C LEU A 59 -0.44 -1.62 5.88
N CYS A 60 0.14 -1.09 6.96
CA CYS A 60 0.39 -1.88 8.18
C CYS A 60 -0.91 -2.43 8.75
N ASP A 61 -1.94 -1.59 8.91
CA ASP A 61 -3.24 -2.03 9.40
C ASP A 61 -3.79 -3.17 8.54
N PHE A 62 -3.73 -3.04 7.20
CA PHE A 62 -4.12 -4.11 6.27
C PHE A 62 -3.32 -5.42 6.49
N LEU A 63 -1.99 -5.35 6.60
CA LEU A 63 -1.13 -6.51 6.78
C LEU A 63 -1.39 -7.25 8.11
N TYR A 64 -1.81 -6.52 9.14
CA TYR A 64 -2.14 -7.08 10.46
C TYR A 64 -3.65 -7.33 10.65
N LEU A 65 -4.50 -6.92 9.72
CA LEU A 65 -5.96 -6.98 9.81
C LEU A 65 -6.51 -8.41 9.97
N HIS A 66 -5.75 -9.41 9.54
CA HIS A 66 -6.09 -10.83 9.78
C HIS A 66 -6.29 -11.16 11.27
N LYS A 67 -5.82 -10.30 12.19
CA LYS A 67 -5.99 -10.44 13.64
C LYS A 67 -7.24 -9.76 14.19
N THR A 68 -7.84 -8.82 13.46
CA THR A 68 -8.99 -8.04 13.91
C THR A 68 -9.95 -7.83 12.74
N TRP A 69 -10.98 -8.67 12.66
CA TRP A 69 -12.01 -8.52 11.63
C TRP A 69 -12.75 -7.18 11.80
N ILE A 70 -12.65 -6.31 10.80
CA ILE A 70 -13.41 -5.07 10.71
C ILE A 70 -14.41 -5.23 9.57
N SER A 71 -15.70 -5.04 9.86
CA SER A 71 -16.73 -5.08 8.83
C SER A 71 -16.67 -3.83 7.95
N PRO A 72 -16.85 -3.93 6.63
CA PRO A 72 -17.04 -2.76 5.76
C PRO A 72 -18.25 -1.90 6.19
N PRO A 73 -18.34 -0.63 5.74
CA PRO A 73 -17.51 0.00 4.71
C PRO A 73 -16.16 0.52 5.21
N TYR A 74 -15.14 0.45 4.35
CA TYR A 74 -13.82 1.01 4.62
C TYR A 74 -13.70 2.44 4.11
N ASP A 75 -12.83 3.23 4.74
CA ASP A 75 -12.50 4.56 4.26
C ASP A 75 -11.81 4.52 2.88
N VAL A 76 -12.15 5.47 1.99
CA VAL A 76 -11.62 5.48 0.63
C VAL A 76 -10.11 5.76 0.60
N ARG A 77 -9.57 6.58 1.52
CA ARG A 77 -8.11 6.80 1.59
C ARG A 77 -7.40 5.56 2.06
N PHE A 78 -7.96 4.83 3.02
CA PHE A 78 -7.43 3.53 3.45
C PHE A 78 -7.27 2.57 2.25
N LEU A 79 -8.34 2.40 1.46
CA LEU A 79 -8.30 1.52 0.30
C LEU A 79 -7.29 1.98 -0.77
N ILE A 80 -7.23 3.29 -1.05
CA ILE A 80 -6.28 3.85 -2.04
C ILE A 80 -4.84 3.65 -1.59
N ALA A 81 -4.52 3.93 -0.32
CA ALA A 81 -3.17 3.75 0.21
C ALA A 81 -2.72 2.29 0.15
N VAL A 82 -3.61 1.35 0.53
CA VAL A 82 -3.34 -0.08 0.39
C VAL A 82 -3.11 -0.44 -1.08
N LEU A 83 -3.96 -0.01 -2.01
CA LEU A 83 -3.79 -0.28 -3.44
C LEU A 83 -2.46 0.25 -3.98
N GLU A 84 -2.14 1.52 -3.74
CA GLU A 84 -0.93 2.19 -4.20
C GLU A 84 0.33 1.50 -3.69
N LEU A 85 0.42 1.26 -2.38
CA LEU A 85 1.60 0.66 -1.77
C LEU A 85 1.69 -0.84 -2.06
N SER A 86 0.57 -1.53 -2.22
CA SER A 86 0.55 -2.92 -2.66
C SER A 86 1.08 -3.08 -4.08
N GLN A 87 0.73 -2.20 -5.01
CA GLN A 87 1.34 -2.23 -6.34
C GLN A 87 2.84 -1.90 -6.30
N LYS A 88 3.24 -0.92 -5.48
CA LYS A 88 4.65 -0.52 -5.31
C LYS A 88 5.54 -1.66 -4.80
N TRP A 89 5.02 -2.52 -3.92
CA TRP A 89 5.78 -3.61 -3.30
C TRP A 89 5.26 -5.00 -3.64
N GLU A 90 4.52 -5.15 -4.73
CA GLU A 90 4.02 -6.43 -5.24
C GLU A 90 3.25 -7.27 -4.18
N ILE A 91 2.41 -6.59 -3.38
CA ILE A 91 1.55 -7.23 -2.37
C ILE A 91 0.22 -7.58 -3.04
N THR A 92 0.19 -8.69 -3.77
CA THR A 92 -0.97 -9.13 -4.58
C THR A 92 -2.27 -9.21 -3.78
N SER A 93 -2.22 -9.67 -2.53
CA SER A 93 -3.40 -9.78 -1.67
C SER A 93 -4.02 -8.42 -1.35
N GLY A 94 -3.19 -7.39 -1.11
CA GLY A 94 -3.64 -6.03 -0.84
C GLY A 94 -4.19 -5.33 -2.07
N GLU A 95 -3.56 -5.54 -3.23
CA GLU A 95 -4.07 -5.02 -4.51
C GLU A 95 -5.47 -5.59 -4.82
N GLN A 96 -5.64 -6.91 -4.72
CA GLN A 96 -6.93 -7.56 -4.98
C GLN A 96 -8.00 -7.13 -3.98
N TRP A 97 -7.64 -7.09 -2.69
CA TRP A 97 -8.54 -6.70 -1.61
C TRP A 97 -9.01 -5.25 -1.76
N ALA A 98 -8.08 -4.32 -1.96
CA ALA A 98 -8.40 -2.91 -2.13
C ALA A 98 -9.22 -2.66 -3.40
N THR A 99 -8.86 -3.31 -4.51
CA THR A 99 -9.61 -3.23 -5.77
C THR A 99 -11.05 -3.70 -5.60
N HIS A 100 -11.26 -4.82 -4.91
CA HIS A 100 -12.60 -5.34 -4.65
C HIS A 100 -13.45 -4.30 -3.91
N PHE A 101 -12.96 -3.78 -2.77
CA PHE A 101 -13.74 -2.85 -1.96
C PHE A 101 -13.91 -1.48 -2.61
N ILE A 102 -12.90 -0.98 -3.33
CA ILE A 102 -13.02 0.24 -4.15
C ILE A 102 -14.17 0.07 -5.15
N LYS A 103 -14.27 -1.10 -5.79
CA LYS A 103 -15.38 -1.39 -6.71
C LYS A 103 -16.74 -1.42 -6.03
N THR A 104 -16.84 -1.91 -4.80
CA THR A 104 -18.11 -1.91 -4.06
C THR A 104 -18.60 -0.52 -3.65
N ILE A 105 -17.70 0.45 -3.51
CA ILE A 105 -18.05 1.82 -3.11
C ILE A 105 -18.02 2.82 -4.28
N ALA A 106 -17.89 2.34 -5.53
CA ALA A 106 -17.63 3.17 -6.70
C ALA A 106 -18.60 4.35 -6.89
N ASP A 107 -19.87 4.17 -6.53
CA ASP A 107 -20.92 5.16 -6.70
C ASP A 107 -20.92 6.24 -5.61
N THR A 108 -20.22 6.03 -4.49
CA THR A 108 -20.03 7.04 -3.44
C THR A 108 -18.77 7.88 -3.66
N ILE A 109 -17.86 7.43 -4.53
CA ILE A 109 -16.62 8.14 -4.87
C ILE A 109 -16.94 9.34 -5.76
N LYS A 110 -16.42 10.53 -5.37
CA LYS A 110 -16.55 11.76 -6.18
C LYS A 110 -16.09 11.52 -7.62
N PRO A 111 -16.81 12.00 -8.66
CA PRO A 111 -16.49 11.70 -10.06
C PRO A 111 -15.04 12.01 -10.48
N ALA A 112 -14.47 13.13 -10.00
CA ALA A 112 -13.07 13.48 -10.29
C ALA A 112 -12.08 12.44 -9.73
N LEU A 113 -12.31 11.96 -8.51
CA LEU A 113 -11.48 10.92 -7.90
C LEU A 113 -11.70 9.58 -8.61
N ARG A 114 -12.96 9.22 -8.90
CA ARG A 114 -13.30 7.99 -9.65
C ARG A 114 -12.62 7.94 -11.01
N LEU A 115 -12.57 9.07 -11.74
CA LEU A 115 -11.86 9.19 -13.01
C LEU A 115 -10.34 9.01 -12.85
N ARG A 116 -9.73 9.66 -11.84
CA ARG A 116 -8.30 9.45 -11.54
C ARG A 116 -8.01 7.98 -11.27
N LEU A 117 -8.79 7.34 -10.40
CA LEU A 117 -8.60 5.92 -10.08
C LEU A 117 -8.73 5.04 -11.32
N ALA A 118 -9.70 5.34 -12.19
CA ALA A 118 -9.91 4.62 -13.44
C ALA A 118 -8.70 4.69 -14.38
N CYS A 119 -8.10 5.88 -14.50
CA CYS A 119 -6.93 6.10 -15.35
C CYS A 119 -5.65 5.50 -14.77
N VAL A 120 -5.45 5.57 -13.44
CA VAL A 120 -4.20 5.14 -12.80
C VAL A 120 -4.18 3.63 -12.56
N TYR A 121 -5.29 3.04 -12.08
CA TYR A 121 -5.36 1.63 -11.70
C TYR A 121 -6.13 0.76 -12.69
N ASN A 122 -6.34 1.27 -13.91
CA ASN A 122 -6.98 0.55 -15.01
C ASN A 122 -8.37 0.00 -14.67
N PHE A 123 -9.30 0.89 -14.28
CA PHE A 123 -10.74 0.60 -14.23
C PHE A 123 -11.44 1.21 -15.45
N PRO A 124 -11.26 0.65 -16.68
CA PRO A 124 -11.75 1.26 -17.91
C PRO A 124 -13.27 1.49 -17.92
N GLU A 125 -14.02 0.62 -17.23
CA GLU A 125 -15.46 0.71 -17.08
C GLU A 125 -15.93 1.97 -16.34
N TRP A 126 -15.03 2.66 -15.62
CA TRP A 126 -15.34 3.88 -14.86
C TRP A 126 -15.04 5.17 -15.59
N VAL A 127 -14.19 5.14 -16.61
CA VAL A 127 -13.72 6.35 -17.30
C VAL A 127 -14.89 7.14 -17.88
N ARG A 128 -15.72 6.48 -18.71
CA ARG A 128 -16.86 7.13 -19.38
C ARG A 128 -17.91 7.64 -18.37
N PRO A 129 -18.42 6.83 -17.42
CA PRO A 129 -19.39 7.32 -16.43
C PRO A 129 -18.86 8.49 -15.60
N ALA A 130 -17.62 8.41 -15.10
CA ALA A 130 -17.03 9.46 -14.27
C ALA A 130 -16.81 10.76 -15.06
N PHE A 131 -16.34 10.66 -16.30
CA PHE A 131 -16.17 11.82 -17.18
C PHE A 131 -17.50 12.52 -17.48
N MET A 132 -18.55 11.77 -17.81
CA MET A 132 -19.88 12.34 -18.08
C MET A 132 -20.42 13.11 -16.87
N LEU A 133 -20.27 12.58 -15.65
CA LEU A 133 -20.70 13.27 -14.42
C LEU A 133 -19.94 14.57 -14.13
N LEU A 134 -18.73 14.77 -14.70
CA LEU A 134 -17.98 16.00 -14.57
C LEU A 134 -18.42 17.08 -15.58
N MET A 135 -18.83 16.64 -16.78
CA MET A 135 -19.21 17.54 -17.88
C MET A 135 -20.62 18.13 -17.72
N PHE A 136 -21.55 17.38 -17.12
CA PHE A 136 -22.96 17.76 -17.03
C PHE A 136 -23.38 18.23 -15.62
N ARG A 137 -22.52 19.03 -14.97
CA ARG A 137 -22.83 19.65 -13.67
C ARG A 137 -23.87 20.76 -13.77
#